data_AF-A0A7V9ETC6-F1
#
_entry.id   AF-A0A7V9ETC6-F1
#
_cell.length_a   1.000
_cell.length_b   1.000
_cell.length_c   1.000
_cell.angle_alpha   90.00
_cell.angle_beta   90.00
_cell.angle_gamma   90.00
#
_symmetry.space_group_name_H-M   'P 1'
#
loop_
_entity.id
_entity.type
_entity.pdbx_description
1 polymer ?
#
loop_
_entity_poly.entity_id
_entity_poly.type
_entity_poly.pdbx_seq_one_letter_code
_entity_poly.pdbx_strand_id
1 'polypeptide(L)'
;MPSSQRSRTVALAFFLSGWVACAAAFLLPLPARLNWIQTVLFIYGSSAILFGGGTALFRHFDVRAKAALARGENVIARWWVEPESWREFVEQDRSSSGGAEFLPNELSFPNAVPEEGVEVVVGKNAVQVGESIHRLTGGIPEVTAAILHDSRPGVVELQLYYPGGGHGASGVPHAPRRATLRFPVGRGYWKEAGAVVSHYRGDAPREPDLLHGKGDGTNPEDLTRCYNCGYETYKLMSHCPQCGRGMQSKRWSRRYGVVLVILGLVISIVIGFVLLALLPRLHHPRGSGFSDTGAQATLALVVLGAVETFGVTVTCYGVWQVVTGRRSKWVIYFALGIVIFLLLFALSL
;
A
#
# COMPACT_ATOMS: atom_id res chain seq x y z
N MET A 1 -7.36 21.68 -3.67
CA MET A 1 -6.48 20.73 -2.93
C MET A 1 -5.03 21.19 -3.09
N PRO A 2 -4.16 21.06 -2.07
CA PRO A 2 -2.73 21.36 -2.24
C PRO A 2 -2.14 20.49 -3.35
N SER A 3 -1.20 21.02 -4.14
CA SER A 3 -0.54 20.24 -5.19
C SER A 3 0.12 18.99 -4.60
N SER A 4 0.15 17.90 -5.37
CA SER A 4 0.75 16.62 -4.95
C SER A 4 2.20 16.79 -4.48
N GLN A 5 2.95 17.73 -5.09
CA GLN A 5 4.30 18.10 -4.69
C GLN A 5 4.35 18.74 -3.29
N ARG A 6 3.51 19.74 -3.00
CA ARG A 6 3.48 20.38 -1.68
C ARG A 6 3.09 19.37 -0.61
N SER A 7 2.09 18.53 -0.87
CA SER A 7 1.68 17.46 0.04
C SER A 7 2.81 16.46 0.31
N ARG A 8 3.56 16.06 -0.72
CA ARG A 8 4.75 15.20 -0.57
C ARG A 8 5.81 15.82 0.32
N THR A 9 6.15 17.09 0.09
CA THR A 9 7.18 17.80 0.87
C THR A 9 6.80 17.93 2.34
N VAL A 10 5.54 18.28 2.64
CA VAL A 10 5.04 18.34 4.02
C VAL A 10 5.09 16.96 4.69
N ALA A 11 4.69 15.90 3.98
CA ALA A 11 4.76 14.54 4.51
C ALA A 11 6.19 14.06 4.78
N LEU A 12 7.15 14.43 3.91
CA LEU A 12 8.58 14.14 4.13
C LEU A 12 9.14 14.91 5.32
N ALA A 13 8.79 16.18 5.50
CA ALA A 13 9.21 16.96 6.66
C ALA A 13 8.69 16.33 7.96
N PHE A 14 7.43 15.88 7.97
CA PHE A 14 6.83 15.17 9.11
C PHE A 14 7.49 13.80 9.36
N PHE A 15 7.82 13.06 8.31
CA PHE A 15 8.59 11.82 8.42
C PHE A 15 9.97 12.03 9.07
N LEU A 16 10.69 13.07 8.65
CA LEU A 16 12.01 13.41 9.17
C LEU A 16 11.95 13.90 10.62
N SER A 17 10.96 14.72 10.98
CA SER A 17 10.76 15.13 12.38
C SER A 17 10.47 13.94 13.28
N GLY A 18 9.83 12.89 12.75
CA GLY A 18 9.61 11.64 13.46
C GLY A 18 10.90 10.93 13.87
N TRP A 19 11.87 10.81 12.96
CA TRP A 19 13.19 10.24 13.26
C TRP A 19 13.95 11.04 14.31
N VAL A 20 13.94 12.37 14.21
CA VAL A 20 14.58 13.25 15.19
C VAL A 20 13.95 13.09 16.57
N ALA A 21 12.62 13.05 16.65
CA ALA A 21 11.91 12.88 17.92
C ALA A 21 12.14 11.49 18.54
N CYS A 22 12.14 10.42 17.74
CA CYS A 22 12.49 9.08 18.20
C CYS A 22 13.91 9.04 18.78
N ALA A 23 14.90 9.60 18.07
CA ALA A 23 16.27 9.65 18.57
C ALA A 23 16.37 10.48 19.86
N ALA A 24 15.72 11.65 19.91
CA ALA A 24 15.69 12.51 21.08
C ALA A 24 15.07 11.82 22.32
N ALA A 25 14.05 10.97 22.12
CA ALA A 25 13.44 10.20 23.20
C ALA A 25 14.44 9.31 23.95
N PHE A 26 15.49 8.83 23.27
CA PHE A 26 16.53 7.98 23.87
C PHE A 26 17.79 8.75 24.28
N LEU A 27 18.12 9.85 23.59
CA LEU A 27 19.37 10.58 23.78
C LEU A 27 19.29 11.69 24.82
N LEU A 28 18.11 12.23 25.10
CA LEU A 28 17.96 13.32 26.07
C LEU A 28 18.13 12.79 27.51
N PRO A 29 19.12 13.27 28.28
CA PRO A 29 19.32 12.87 29.66
C PRO A 29 18.33 13.61 30.56
N LEU A 30 17.07 13.18 30.54
CA LEU A 30 16.02 13.77 31.37
C LEU A 30 15.99 13.13 32.76
N PRO A 31 15.76 13.92 33.83
CA PRO A 31 15.53 13.36 35.16
C PRO A 31 14.25 12.51 35.17
N ALA A 32 14.19 11.49 36.04
CA ALA A 32 13.10 10.49 36.06
C ALA A 32 11.68 11.09 36.12
N ARG A 33 11.50 12.24 36.78
CA ARG A 33 10.21 12.97 36.82
C ARG A 33 9.71 13.46 35.45
N LEU A 34 10.58 13.50 34.44
CA LEU A 34 10.30 13.93 33.08
C LEU A 34 10.27 12.77 32.07
N ASN A 35 10.21 11.51 32.53
CA ASN A 35 10.09 10.34 31.65
C ASN A 35 8.89 10.43 30.69
N TRP A 36 7.82 11.12 31.09
CA TRP A 36 6.66 11.34 30.21
C TRP A 36 7.02 12.12 28.93
N ILE A 37 8.03 13.00 28.96
CA ILE A 37 8.50 13.74 27.77
C ILE A 37 9.13 12.77 26.77
N GLN A 38 9.98 11.84 27.24
CA GLN A 38 10.57 10.80 26.40
C GLN A 38 9.47 9.92 25.79
N THR A 39 8.46 9.54 26.58
CA THR A 39 7.30 8.79 26.09
C THR A 39 6.53 9.55 25.01
N VAL A 40 6.23 10.83 25.22
CA VAL A 40 5.52 11.68 24.22
C VAL A 40 6.35 11.81 22.95
N LEU A 41 7.65 12.06 23.06
CA LEU A 41 8.57 12.15 21.92
C LEU A 41 8.62 10.85 21.14
N PHE A 42 8.65 9.70 21.82
CA PHE A 42 8.65 8.39 21.19
C PHE A 42 7.33 8.09 20.46
N ILE A 43 6.18 8.37 21.09
CA ILE A 43 4.85 8.18 20.49
C ILE A 43 4.68 9.07 19.25
N TYR A 44 5.01 10.36 19.38
CA TYR A 44 4.99 11.31 18.26
C TYR A 44 5.94 10.84 17.16
N GLY A 45 7.19 10.51 17.52
CA GLY A 45 8.23 10.10 16.59
C GLY A 45 7.80 8.89 15.76
N SER A 46 7.32 7.85 16.42
CA SER A 46 6.85 6.62 15.78
C SER A 46 5.64 6.86 14.88
N SER A 47 4.67 7.65 15.34
CA SER A 47 3.50 8.01 14.55
C SER A 47 3.88 8.81 13.31
N ALA A 48 4.77 9.80 13.46
CA ALA A 48 5.22 10.65 12.37
C ALA A 48 6.04 9.87 11.31
N ILE A 49 6.87 8.91 11.74
CA ILE A 49 7.56 7.98 10.84
C ILE A 49 6.55 7.15 10.03
N LEU A 50 5.57 6.54 10.69
CA LEU A 50 4.60 5.67 10.02
C LEU A 50 3.69 6.44 9.06
N PHE A 51 2.99 7.46 9.55
CA PHE A 51 2.00 8.20 8.77
C PHE A 51 2.64 9.18 7.79
N GLY A 52 3.70 9.88 8.21
CA GLY A 52 4.47 10.77 7.34
C GLY A 52 5.18 10.01 6.23
N GLY A 53 5.84 8.91 6.56
CA GLY A 53 6.54 8.06 5.59
C GLY A 53 5.60 7.42 4.59
N GLY A 54 4.50 6.84 5.07
CA GLY A 54 3.46 6.27 4.20
C GLY A 54 2.87 7.30 3.24
N THR A 55 2.44 8.46 3.75
CA THR A 55 1.88 9.54 2.92
C THR A 55 2.89 10.06 1.90
N ALA A 56 4.14 10.28 2.31
CA ALA A 56 5.22 10.73 1.43
C ALA A 56 5.46 9.73 0.28
N LEU A 57 5.46 8.44 0.57
CA LEU A 57 5.63 7.38 -0.41
C LEU A 57 4.48 7.35 -1.41
N PHE A 58 3.23 7.39 -0.95
CA PHE A 58 2.06 7.45 -1.84
C PHE A 58 2.12 8.67 -2.77
N ARG A 59 2.39 9.86 -2.22
CA ARG A 59 2.51 11.09 -3.01
C ARG A 59 3.71 11.07 -3.94
N HIS A 60 4.81 10.42 -3.57
CA HIS A 60 5.95 10.24 -4.44
C HIS A 60 5.55 9.46 -5.70
N PHE A 61 4.75 8.40 -5.57
CA PHE A 61 4.28 7.66 -6.74
C PHE A 61 3.36 8.47 -7.64
N ASP A 62 2.45 9.29 -7.09
CA ASP A 62 1.59 10.18 -7.89
C ASP A 62 2.44 11.18 -8.70
N VAL A 63 3.41 11.83 -8.05
CA VAL A 63 4.32 12.78 -8.71
C VAL A 63 5.15 12.08 -9.79
N ARG A 64 5.64 10.87 -9.52
CA ARG A 64 6.41 10.09 -10.49
C ARG A 64 5.56 9.68 -11.69
N ALA A 65 4.32 9.24 -11.46
CA ALA A 65 3.38 8.90 -12.53
C ALA A 65 3.05 10.13 -13.39
N LYS A 66 2.76 11.28 -12.78
CA LYS A 66 2.53 12.55 -13.50
C LYS A 66 3.74 12.94 -14.34
N ALA A 67 4.94 12.86 -13.77
CA ALA A 67 6.17 13.17 -14.48
C ALA A 67 6.45 12.20 -15.65
N ALA A 68 6.14 10.90 -15.49
CA ALA A 68 6.26 9.91 -16.55
C ALA A 68 5.31 10.20 -17.73
N LEU A 69 4.03 10.47 -17.44
CA LEU A 69 3.05 10.86 -18.46
C LEU A 69 3.46 12.15 -19.19
N ALA A 70 3.97 13.14 -18.46
CA ALA A 70 4.47 14.39 -19.04
C ALA A 70 5.63 14.16 -20.01
N ARG A 71 6.51 13.18 -19.75
CA ARG A 71 7.61 12.78 -20.65
C ARG A 71 7.18 11.89 -21.82
N GLY A 72 5.90 11.49 -21.89
CA GLY A 72 5.41 10.55 -22.91
C GLY A 72 5.68 9.07 -22.59
N GLU A 73 6.21 8.76 -21.41
CA GLU A 73 6.49 7.38 -21.02
C GLU A 73 5.19 6.60 -20.83
N ASN A 74 5.05 5.48 -21.55
CA ASN A 74 3.88 4.61 -21.48
C ASN A 74 2.55 5.32 -21.82
N VAL A 75 2.58 6.42 -22.55
CA VAL A 75 1.35 7.09 -23.02
C VAL A 75 0.72 6.26 -24.14
N ILE A 76 -0.56 5.93 -23.98
CA ILE A 76 -1.38 5.27 -24.99
C ILE A 76 -2.01 6.34 -25.89
N ALA A 77 -2.55 7.38 -25.27
CA ALA A 77 -3.25 8.45 -25.96
C ALA A 77 -3.22 9.75 -25.17
N ARG A 78 -3.34 10.86 -25.89
CA ARG A 78 -3.39 12.22 -25.37
C ARG A 78 -4.34 13.03 -26.23
N TRP A 79 -5.26 13.77 -25.61
CA TRP A 79 -6.17 14.65 -26.33
C TRP A 79 -6.59 15.85 -25.50
N TRP A 80 -7.14 16.85 -26.19
CA TRP A 80 -7.72 18.04 -25.59
C TRP A 80 -9.25 17.94 -25.54
N VAL A 81 -9.85 18.41 -24.46
CA VAL A 81 -11.31 18.49 -24.28
C VAL A 81 -11.70 19.96 -24.16
N GLU A 82 -12.60 20.38 -25.04
CA GLU A 82 -13.08 21.77 -25.09
C GLU A 82 -13.91 22.12 -23.84
N PRO A 83 -13.96 23.40 -23.42
CA PRO A 83 -14.70 23.82 -22.22
C PRO A 83 -16.19 23.49 -22.24
N GLU A 84 -16.82 23.50 -23.41
CA GLU A 84 -18.23 23.13 -23.58
C GLU A 84 -18.44 21.63 -23.31
N SER A 85 -17.68 20.78 -23.99
CA SER A 85 -17.72 19.33 -23.77
C SER A 85 -17.33 18.94 -22.35
N TRP A 86 -16.40 19.65 -21.73
CA TRP A 86 -16.08 19.42 -20.32
C TRP A 86 -17.27 19.70 -19.39
N ARG A 87 -18.00 20.80 -19.60
CA ARG A 87 -19.21 21.14 -18.83
C ARG A 87 -20.30 20.08 -19.00
N GLU A 88 -20.56 19.67 -20.24
CA GLU A 88 -21.52 18.62 -20.56
C GLU A 88 -21.15 17.30 -19.87
N PHE A 89 -19.88 16.92 -19.92
CA PHE A 89 -19.38 15.72 -19.26
C PHE A 89 -19.58 15.76 -17.74
N VAL A 90 -19.24 16.87 -17.07
CA VAL A 90 -19.41 16.99 -15.62
C VAL A 90 -20.89 16.87 -15.23
N GLU A 91 -21.80 17.44 -16.02
CA GLU A 91 -23.24 17.31 -15.78
C GLU A 91 -23.75 15.87 -16.01
N GLN A 92 -23.27 15.22 -17.08
CA GLN A 92 -23.56 13.82 -17.36
C GLN A 92 -23.02 12.88 -16.26
N ASP A 93 -21.83 13.14 -15.73
CA ASP A 93 -21.23 12.31 -14.68
C ASP A 93 -21.98 12.46 -13.34
N ARG A 94 -22.39 13.69 -12.99
CA ARG A 94 -23.22 13.96 -11.81
C ARG A 94 -24.57 13.25 -11.87
N SER A 95 -25.24 13.28 -13.03
CA SER A 95 -26.52 12.59 -13.23
C SER A 95 -26.36 11.07 -13.28
N SER A 96 -25.21 10.55 -13.72
CA SER A 96 -24.90 9.12 -13.76
C SER A 96 -24.46 8.53 -12.41
N SER A 97 -24.13 9.37 -11.43
CA SER A 97 -23.56 8.95 -10.13
C SER A 97 -24.59 8.34 -9.13
N GLY A 98 -25.72 7.82 -9.62
CA GLY A 98 -26.82 7.30 -8.78
C GLY A 98 -27.11 5.79 -8.89
N GLY A 99 -26.34 5.02 -9.68
CA GLY A 99 -26.56 3.58 -9.78
C GLY A 99 -26.21 2.85 -8.48
N ALA A 100 -27.13 2.02 -7.96
CA ALA A 100 -26.97 1.33 -6.66
C ALA A 100 -25.74 0.41 -6.57
N GLU A 101 -25.13 0.03 -7.70
CA GLU A 101 -24.05 -0.96 -7.77
C GLU A 101 -22.62 -0.35 -7.80
N PHE A 102 -22.46 0.90 -8.28
CA PHE A 102 -21.15 1.51 -8.47
C PHE A 102 -21.01 2.80 -7.68
N LEU A 103 -19.86 2.97 -7.03
CA LEU A 103 -19.49 4.25 -6.42
C LEU A 103 -19.38 5.34 -7.50
N PRO A 104 -19.51 6.62 -7.08
CA PRO A 104 -19.27 7.77 -7.96
C PRO A 104 -17.92 7.69 -8.67
N ASN A 105 -17.76 8.52 -9.69
CA ASN A 105 -16.53 8.62 -10.43
C ASN A 105 -15.35 8.91 -9.49
N GLU A 106 -14.26 8.15 -9.62
CA GLU A 106 -13.05 8.34 -8.83
C GLU A 106 -12.40 9.71 -9.13
N LEU A 107 -12.58 10.23 -10.34
CA LEU A 107 -12.09 11.56 -10.69
C LEU A 107 -12.83 12.64 -9.92
N SER A 108 -12.07 13.43 -9.17
CA SER A 108 -12.56 14.67 -8.59
C SER A 108 -12.38 15.82 -9.58
N PHE A 109 -13.49 16.41 -10.02
CA PHE A 109 -13.48 17.54 -10.94
C PHE A 109 -13.46 18.87 -10.18
N PRO A 110 -12.66 19.87 -10.63
CA PRO A 110 -12.82 21.23 -10.12
C PRO A 110 -14.19 21.79 -10.51
N ASN A 111 -14.79 22.60 -9.63
CA ASN A 111 -16.07 23.25 -9.90
C ASN A 111 -15.97 24.30 -11.02
N ALA A 112 -14.81 24.93 -11.15
CA ALA A 112 -14.53 25.88 -12.22
C ALA A 112 -13.98 25.13 -13.45
N VAL A 113 -14.59 25.36 -14.60
CA VAL A 113 -14.13 24.83 -15.88
C VAL A 113 -13.04 25.75 -16.43
N PRO A 114 -11.83 25.23 -16.74
CA PRO A 114 -10.80 26.05 -17.35
C PRO A 114 -11.26 26.57 -18.72
N GLU A 115 -11.01 27.85 -19.01
CA GLU A 115 -11.42 28.50 -20.26
C GLU A 115 -10.69 27.93 -21.47
N GLU A 116 -9.46 27.47 -21.26
CA GLU A 116 -8.65 26.80 -22.26
C GLU A 116 -9.19 25.40 -22.61
N GLY A 117 -9.91 24.75 -21.69
CA GLY A 117 -10.28 23.34 -21.78
C GLY A 117 -9.40 22.46 -20.87
N VAL A 118 -9.45 21.15 -21.08
CA VAL A 118 -8.76 20.19 -20.21
C VAL A 118 -7.99 19.16 -21.04
N GLU A 119 -6.70 18.99 -20.74
CA GLU A 119 -5.91 17.90 -21.30
C GLU A 119 -6.25 16.57 -20.63
N VAL A 120 -6.45 15.53 -21.43
CA VAL A 120 -6.57 14.15 -20.97
C VAL A 120 -5.37 13.37 -21.49
N VAL A 121 -4.59 12.78 -20.58
CA VAL A 121 -3.44 11.92 -20.90
C VAL A 121 -3.68 10.55 -20.31
N VAL A 122 -3.76 9.53 -21.16
CA VAL A 122 -3.97 8.15 -20.75
C VAL A 122 -2.71 7.36 -21.04
N GLY A 123 -2.06 6.86 -19.98
CA GLY A 123 -0.97 5.90 -20.10
C GLY A 123 -1.39 4.49 -19.74
N LYS A 124 -0.46 3.53 -19.83
CA LYS A 124 -0.66 2.11 -19.43
C LYS A 124 -1.02 1.93 -17.96
N ASN A 125 -0.63 2.89 -17.14
CA ASN A 125 -0.51 2.76 -15.69
C ASN A 125 -1.18 3.90 -14.92
N ALA A 126 -1.66 4.93 -15.62
CA ALA A 126 -2.31 6.07 -15.01
C ALA A 126 -3.15 6.83 -16.05
N VAL A 127 -4.21 7.47 -15.58
CA VAL A 127 -5.01 8.43 -16.33
C VAL A 127 -4.84 9.79 -15.65
N GLN A 128 -4.51 10.81 -16.43
CA GLN A 128 -4.44 12.19 -15.97
C GLN A 128 -5.51 13.01 -16.70
N VAL A 129 -6.28 13.79 -15.94
CA VAL A 129 -7.30 14.71 -16.45
C VAL A 129 -7.06 16.07 -15.81
N GLY A 130 -6.52 17.00 -16.60
CA GLY A 130 -5.97 18.27 -16.11
C GLY A 130 -4.93 18.02 -15.01
N GLU A 131 -5.21 18.51 -13.81
CA GLU A 131 -4.34 18.35 -12.64
C GLU A 131 -4.58 17.06 -11.85
N SER A 132 -5.69 16.37 -12.07
CA SER A 132 -6.02 15.13 -11.37
C SER A 132 -5.33 13.94 -12.02
N ILE A 133 -4.75 13.05 -11.22
CA ILE A 133 -4.11 11.81 -11.68
C ILE A 133 -4.64 10.61 -10.91
N HIS A 134 -5.06 9.58 -11.65
CA HIS A 134 -5.51 8.30 -11.14
C HIS A 134 -4.56 7.22 -11.61
N ARG A 135 -3.87 6.57 -10.65
CA ARG A 135 -2.98 5.45 -10.95
C ARG A 135 -3.82 4.18 -11.12
N LEU A 136 -3.51 3.42 -12.16
CA LEU A 136 -4.12 2.13 -12.50
C LEU A 136 -3.11 0.97 -12.38
N THR A 137 -1.93 1.23 -11.82
CA THR A 137 -0.85 0.24 -11.64
C THR A 137 -1.16 -0.82 -10.59
N GLY A 138 -0.73 -2.06 -10.84
CA GLY A 138 -0.32 -2.97 -9.78
C GLY A 138 -1.45 -3.70 -9.05
N GLY A 139 -2.61 -3.85 -9.69
CA GLY A 139 -3.67 -4.77 -9.26
C GLY A 139 -4.72 -4.18 -8.31
N ILE A 140 -4.55 -2.95 -7.81
CA ILE A 140 -5.59 -2.24 -7.05
C ILE A 140 -5.59 -0.73 -7.41
N PRO A 141 -6.65 -0.19 -8.03
CA PRO A 141 -7.84 -0.93 -8.49
C PRO A 141 -7.52 -1.88 -9.66
N GLU A 142 -8.29 -2.96 -9.76
CA GLU A 142 -8.32 -3.79 -10.95
C GLU A 142 -9.30 -3.19 -11.95
N VAL A 143 -8.87 -2.97 -13.19
CA VAL A 143 -9.77 -2.59 -14.28
C VAL A 143 -10.47 -3.85 -14.78
N THR A 144 -11.76 -3.99 -14.45
CA THR A 144 -12.57 -5.18 -14.79
C THR A 144 -13.26 -5.05 -16.15
N ALA A 145 -13.51 -3.82 -16.58
CA ALA A 145 -14.07 -3.53 -17.90
C ALA A 145 -13.59 -2.15 -18.38
N ALA A 146 -13.53 -1.99 -19.69
CA ALA A 146 -13.35 -0.69 -20.34
C ALA A 146 -14.38 -0.53 -21.45
N ILE A 147 -15.09 0.60 -21.45
CA ILE A 147 -16.22 0.87 -22.33
C ILE A 147 -16.03 2.27 -22.93
N LEU A 148 -16.32 2.40 -24.22
CA LEU A 148 -16.39 3.68 -24.91
C LEU A 148 -17.86 3.96 -25.19
N HIS A 149 -18.42 4.95 -24.50
CA HIS A 149 -19.81 5.36 -24.64
C HIS A 149 -19.95 6.37 -25.77
N ASP A 150 -20.86 6.10 -26.71
CA ASP A 150 -21.24 7.01 -27.79
C ASP A 150 -22.22 8.09 -27.32
N SER A 151 -21.80 8.88 -26.32
CA SER A 151 -22.54 10.03 -25.80
C SER A 151 -22.01 11.35 -26.38
N ARG A 152 -22.65 12.48 -26.05
CA ARG A 152 -22.15 13.82 -26.35
C ARG A 152 -21.90 14.56 -25.03
N PRO A 153 -20.62 14.73 -24.62
CA PRO A 153 -19.39 14.26 -25.27
C PRO A 153 -19.24 12.73 -25.16
N GLY A 154 -18.35 12.16 -25.99
CA GLY A 154 -17.98 10.75 -25.86
C GLY A 154 -17.28 10.51 -24.52
N VAL A 155 -17.45 9.33 -23.92
CA VAL A 155 -16.89 9.03 -22.59
C VAL A 155 -16.20 7.68 -22.60
N VAL A 156 -14.96 7.64 -22.11
CA VAL A 156 -14.32 6.37 -21.73
C VAL A 156 -14.67 6.08 -20.28
N GLU A 157 -15.23 4.91 -20.01
CA GLU A 157 -15.50 4.39 -18.67
C GLU A 157 -14.62 3.18 -18.39
N LEU A 158 -13.83 3.27 -17.33
CA LEU A 158 -13.11 2.14 -16.75
C LEU A 158 -13.86 1.69 -15.49
N GLN A 159 -14.30 0.43 -15.47
CA GLN A 159 -14.89 -0.17 -14.28
C GLN A 159 -13.78 -0.67 -13.38
N LEU A 160 -13.76 -0.16 -12.15
CA LEU A 160 -12.71 -0.40 -11.18
C LEU A 160 -13.25 -1.29 -10.08
N TYR A 161 -12.53 -2.37 -9.81
CA TYR A 161 -12.78 -3.22 -8.66
C TYR A 161 -11.70 -3.01 -7.61
N TYR A 162 -12.14 -2.60 -6.42
CA TYR A 162 -11.30 -2.64 -5.24
C TYR A 162 -11.74 -3.82 -4.39
N PRO A 163 -10.85 -4.76 -4.13
CA PRO A 163 -11.25 -6.04 -3.56
C PRO A 163 -11.72 -6.04 -2.12
N GLY A 164 -11.65 -4.90 -1.45
CA GLY A 164 -11.76 -4.86 0.00
C GLY A 164 -10.47 -5.44 0.60
N GLY A 165 -9.84 -4.67 1.46
CA GLY A 165 -8.56 -5.06 2.05
C GLY A 165 -8.34 -4.33 3.34
N GLY A 166 -7.87 -5.06 4.35
CA GLY A 166 -7.73 -4.55 5.71
C GLY A 166 -9.04 -4.55 6.50
N HIS A 167 -8.89 -4.46 7.80
CA HIS A 167 -9.98 -4.11 8.70
C HIS A 167 -9.93 -2.60 8.87
N GLY A 168 -11.08 -1.93 8.75
CA GLY A 168 -11.17 -0.54 9.17
C GLY A 168 -10.88 -0.41 10.66
N ALA A 169 -10.77 0.81 11.18
CA ALA A 169 -10.59 1.04 12.63
C ALA A 169 -11.68 0.36 13.48
N SER A 170 -12.85 0.08 12.89
CA SER A 170 -13.95 -0.67 13.51
C SER A 170 -13.76 -2.19 13.58
N GLY A 171 -12.66 -2.74 13.05
CA GLY A 171 -12.47 -4.18 12.92
C GLY A 171 -13.34 -4.83 11.84
N VAL A 172 -14.18 -4.06 11.14
CA VAL A 172 -14.99 -4.57 10.02
C VAL A 172 -14.13 -4.63 8.76
N PRO A 173 -14.04 -5.77 8.07
CA PRO A 173 -13.36 -5.86 6.79
C PRO A 173 -13.98 -4.86 5.81
N HIS A 174 -13.15 -4.09 5.11
CA HIS A 174 -13.67 -3.26 4.02
C HIS A 174 -14.34 -4.17 2.99
N ALA A 175 -15.63 -3.98 2.76
CA ALA A 175 -16.34 -4.69 1.71
C ALA A 175 -15.69 -4.39 0.36
N PRO A 176 -15.69 -5.34 -0.58
CA PRO A 176 -15.33 -5.05 -1.96
C PRO A 176 -16.18 -3.88 -2.47
N ARG A 177 -15.54 -2.92 -3.13
CA ARG A 177 -16.22 -1.78 -3.74
C ARG A 177 -15.95 -1.76 -5.22
N ARG A 178 -17.00 -1.49 -5.98
CA ARG A 178 -16.91 -1.19 -7.41
C ARG A 178 -16.98 0.32 -7.56
N ALA A 179 -16.09 0.89 -8.34
CA ALA A 179 -16.11 2.29 -8.70
C ALA A 179 -16.00 2.42 -10.22
N THR A 180 -16.22 3.62 -10.72
CA THR A 180 -16.00 3.94 -12.13
C THR A 180 -14.96 5.04 -12.23
N LEU A 181 -14.17 5.00 -13.28
CA LEU A 181 -13.28 6.08 -13.68
C LEU A 181 -13.70 6.51 -15.08
N ARG A 182 -14.45 7.60 -15.15
CA ARG A 182 -14.95 8.15 -16.41
C ARG A 182 -14.23 9.41 -16.79
N PHE A 183 -13.85 9.55 -18.04
CA PHE A 183 -13.24 10.76 -18.57
C PHE A 183 -13.70 11.04 -20.01
N PRO A 184 -13.84 12.33 -20.38
CA PRO A 184 -14.40 12.71 -21.67
C PRO A 184 -13.42 12.52 -22.81
N VAL A 185 -13.96 12.25 -23.99
CA VAL A 185 -13.25 12.16 -25.26
C VAL A 185 -13.46 13.46 -26.04
N GLY A 186 -12.36 14.10 -26.43
CA GLY A 186 -12.42 15.32 -27.24
C GLY A 186 -12.98 15.04 -28.65
N ARG A 187 -13.51 16.08 -29.30
CA ARG A 187 -13.98 15.98 -30.69
C ARG A 187 -12.84 15.52 -31.60
N GLY A 188 -13.07 14.44 -32.36
CA GLY A 188 -12.08 13.87 -33.29
C GLY A 188 -11.14 12.80 -32.71
N TYR A 189 -11.20 12.51 -31.40
CA TYR A 189 -10.26 11.57 -30.74
C TYR A 189 -10.84 10.16 -30.50
N TRP A 190 -11.83 9.74 -31.30
CA TRP A 190 -12.50 8.44 -31.14
C TRP A 190 -11.56 7.25 -31.36
N LYS A 191 -10.60 7.38 -32.27
CA LYS A 191 -9.63 6.32 -32.58
C LYS A 191 -8.68 6.09 -31.40
N GLU A 192 -8.18 7.18 -30.80
CA GLU A 192 -7.32 7.19 -29.64
C GLU A 192 -8.05 6.64 -28.41
N ALA A 193 -9.30 7.04 -28.20
CA ALA A 193 -10.15 6.48 -27.15
C ALA A 193 -10.40 4.97 -27.33
N GLY A 194 -10.59 4.52 -28.57
CA GLY A 194 -10.69 3.10 -28.91
C GLY A 194 -9.42 2.31 -28.54
N ALA A 195 -8.24 2.88 -28.78
CA ALA A 195 -6.97 2.27 -28.38
C ALA A 195 -6.83 2.13 -26.85
N VAL A 196 -7.29 3.14 -26.11
CA VAL A 196 -7.36 3.09 -24.64
C VAL A 196 -8.26 1.95 -24.17
N VAL A 197 -9.46 1.83 -24.73
CA VAL A 197 -10.39 0.76 -24.35
C VAL A 197 -9.84 -0.62 -24.68
N SER A 198 -9.24 -0.81 -25.86
CA SER A 198 -8.61 -2.08 -26.23
C SER A 198 -7.48 -2.47 -25.28
N HIS A 199 -6.65 -1.51 -24.85
CA HIS A 199 -5.60 -1.77 -23.86
C HIS A 199 -6.17 -2.27 -22.52
N TYR A 200 -7.18 -1.59 -21.99
CA TYR A 200 -7.71 -1.88 -20.66
C TYR A 200 -8.71 -3.05 -20.62
N ARG A 201 -9.30 -3.45 -21.76
CA ARG A 201 -10.07 -4.71 -21.87
C ARG A 201 -9.22 -5.96 -21.66
N GLY A 202 -7.89 -5.83 -21.73
CA GLY A 202 -6.98 -6.98 -21.62
C GLY A 202 -6.86 -7.77 -22.92
N ASP A 203 -7.28 -7.20 -24.05
CA ASP A 203 -7.05 -7.77 -25.38
C ASP A 203 -5.55 -7.79 -25.71
N ALA A 204 -4.76 -6.91 -25.08
CA ALA A 204 -3.31 -6.86 -25.20
C ALA A 204 -2.63 -7.66 -24.07
N PRO A 205 -1.58 -8.47 -24.37
CA PRO A 205 -0.74 -9.08 -23.34
C PRO A 205 -0.15 -7.99 -22.43
N ARG A 206 -0.34 -8.11 -21.11
CA ARG A 206 0.29 -7.17 -20.16
C ARG A 206 1.80 -7.37 -20.21
N GLU A 207 2.55 -6.27 -20.29
CA GLU A 207 3.99 -6.32 -20.10
C GLU A 207 4.27 -6.80 -18.66
N PRO A 208 5.20 -7.74 -18.47
CA PRO A 208 5.62 -8.13 -17.14
C PRO A 208 6.17 -6.89 -16.42
N ASP A 209 5.60 -6.56 -15.27
CA ASP A 209 6.16 -5.51 -14.42
C ASP A 209 7.13 -6.12 -13.40
N LEU A 210 7.72 -5.29 -12.54
CA LEU A 210 8.56 -5.83 -11.47
C LEU A 210 7.75 -6.88 -10.70
N LEU A 211 6.56 -6.56 -10.22
CA LEU A 211 5.68 -7.29 -9.30
C LEU A 211 4.97 -8.52 -9.91
N HIS A 212 4.69 -8.51 -11.20
CA HIS A 212 3.81 -9.43 -11.90
C HIS A 212 4.50 -9.93 -13.18
N GLY A 213 4.42 -11.22 -13.46
CA GLY A 213 4.80 -11.71 -14.77
C GLY A 213 3.73 -11.40 -15.83
N LYS A 214 3.93 -11.93 -17.02
CA LYS A 214 3.06 -11.68 -18.17
C LYS A 214 1.66 -12.28 -17.96
N GLY A 215 1.55 -13.29 -17.09
CA GLY A 215 0.26 -13.92 -16.77
C GLY A 215 -0.34 -14.70 -17.94
N ASP A 216 0.50 -15.11 -18.90
CA ASP A 216 0.13 -15.91 -20.07
C ASP A 216 0.42 -17.41 -19.88
N GLY A 217 0.91 -17.80 -18.70
CA GLY A 217 1.26 -19.19 -18.38
C GLY A 217 2.61 -19.66 -18.89
N THR A 218 3.39 -18.80 -19.54
CA THR A 218 4.74 -19.16 -20.01
C THR A 218 5.75 -19.31 -18.87
N ASN A 219 5.51 -18.67 -17.72
CA ASN A 219 6.40 -18.73 -16.55
C ASN A 219 5.72 -19.43 -15.36
N PRO A 220 6.30 -20.51 -14.79
CA PRO A 220 5.74 -21.20 -13.63
C PRO A 220 5.66 -20.33 -12.36
N GLU A 221 6.40 -19.21 -12.32
CA GLU A 221 6.34 -18.20 -11.24
C GLU A 221 5.07 -17.35 -11.28
N ASP A 222 4.35 -17.37 -12.40
CA ASP A 222 3.10 -16.64 -12.59
C ASP A 222 1.89 -17.46 -12.09
N LEU A 223 2.13 -18.69 -11.60
CA LEU A 223 1.11 -19.48 -10.94
C LEU A 223 0.60 -18.72 -9.71
N THR A 224 -0.69 -18.41 -9.77
CA THR A 224 -1.41 -17.69 -8.74
C THR A 224 -2.39 -18.66 -8.08
N ARG A 225 -2.36 -18.76 -6.75
CA ARG A 225 -3.18 -19.68 -5.98
C ARG A 225 -4.08 -18.92 -5.01
N CYS A 226 -5.33 -19.34 -4.90
CA CYS A 226 -6.23 -18.86 -3.86
C CYS A 226 -5.88 -19.53 -2.51
N TYR A 227 -5.64 -18.73 -1.47
CA TYR A 227 -5.31 -19.26 -0.13
C TYR A 227 -6.50 -19.89 0.61
N ASN A 228 -7.71 -19.68 0.09
CA ASN A 228 -8.94 -20.16 0.69
C ASN A 228 -9.39 -21.48 0.07
N CYS A 229 -9.77 -21.49 -1.21
CA CYS A 229 -10.29 -22.67 -1.90
C CYS A 229 -9.23 -23.47 -2.68
N GLY A 230 -8.00 -22.96 -2.80
CA GLY A 230 -6.93 -23.67 -3.51
C GLY A 230 -6.96 -23.58 -5.04
N TYR A 231 -7.91 -22.84 -5.63
CA TYR A 231 -7.95 -22.56 -7.08
C TYR A 231 -6.60 -22.01 -7.57
N GLU A 232 -6.08 -22.58 -8.66
CA GLU A 232 -4.81 -22.20 -9.28
C GLU A 232 -5.05 -21.72 -10.72
N THR A 233 -4.38 -20.65 -11.11
CA THR A 233 -4.40 -20.15 -12.49
C THR A 233 -3.08 -19.45 -12.82
N TYR A 234 -2.73 -19.46 -14.10
CA TYR A 234 -1.62 -18.68 -14.62
C TYR A 234 -2.01 -17.28 -15.07
N LYS A 235 -3.32 -17.02 -15.21
CA LYS A 235 -3.82 -15.68 -15.52
C LYS A 235 -3.60 -14.76 -14.32
N LEU A 236 -3.10 -13.57 -14.57
CA LEU A 236 -2.93 -12.57 -13.52
C LEU A 236 -4.32 -12.10 -13.07
N MET A 237 -4.81 -12.68 -11.98
CA MET A 237 -6.07 -12.35 -11.34
C MET A 237 -5.79 -11.92 -9.91
N SER A 238 -6.35 -10.78 -9.50
CA SER A 238 -6.23 -10.37 -8.10
C SER A 238 -7.18 -11.19 -7.21
N HIS A 239 -8.26 -11.74 -7.76
CA HIS A 239 -9.33 -12.46 -7.03
C HIS A 239 -9.67 -13.81 -7.63
N CYS A 240 -10.01 -14.73 -6.75
CA CYS A 240 -10.41 -16.07 -7.13
C CYS A 240 -11.82 -16.04 -7.72
N PRO A 241 -12.03 -16.54 -8.95
CA PRO A 241 -13.37 -16.58 -9.56
C PRO A 241 -14.33 -17.51 -8.81
N GLN A 242 -13.82 -18.46 -8.01
CA GLN A 242 -14.65 -19.42 -7.29
C GLN A 242 -15.16 -18.91 -5.93
N CYS A 243 -14.34 -18.14 -5.19
CA CYS A 243 -14.70 -17.75 -3.83
C CYS A 243 -14.51 -16.26 -3.54
N GLY A 244 -14.15 -15.45 -4.53
CA GLY A 244 -13.96 -14.00 -4.41
C GLY A 244 -12.84 -13.55 -3.46
N ARG A 245 -12.00 -14.47 -2.96
CA ARG A 245 -10.87 -14.13 -2.07
C ARG A 245 -9.63 -13.78 -2.90
N GLY A 246 -8.79 -12.91 -2.34
CA GLY A 246 -7.52 -12.53 -2.98
C GLY A 246 -6.68 -13.73 -3.39
N MET A 247 -6.13 -13.68 -4.59
CA MET A 247 -5.18 -14.67 -5.07
C MET A 247 -3.75 -14.19 -4.81
N GLN A 248 -2.83 -15.13 -4.71
CA GLN A 248 -1.44 -14.82 -4.44
C GLN A 248 -0.54 -15.53 -5.45
N SER A 249 0.31 -14.76 -6.14
CA SER A 249 1.33 -15.30 -7.02
C SER A 249 2.53 -15.83 -6.22
N LYS A 250 3.19 -16.88 -6.72
CA LYS A 250 4.44 -17.38 -6.13
C LYS A 250 5.51 -16.31 -6.06
N ARG A 251 5.66 -15.52 -7.13
CA ARG A 251 6.58 -14.39 -7.22
C ARG A 251 6.38 -13.39 -6.07
N TRP A 252 5.12 -13.07 -5.77
CA TRP A 252 4.78 -12.17 -4.67
C TRP A 252 5.17 -12.76 -3.31
N SER A 253 4.82 -14.03 -3.06
CA SER A 253 5.21 -14.73 -1.83
C SER A 253 6.71 -14.68 -1.58
N ARG A 254 7.53 -14.95 -2.60
CA ARG A 254 8.99 -14.97 -2.47
C ARG A 254 9.56 -13.62 -2.10
N ARG A 255 9.05 -12.55 -2.70
CA ARG A 255 9.54 -11.19 -2.42
C ARG A 255 9.14 -10.68 -1.04
N TYR A 256 7.90 -10.94 -0.63
CA TYR A 256 7.53 -10.72 0.76
C TYR A 256 8.41 -11.55 1.69
N GLY A 257 8.75 -12.77 1.30
CA GLY A 257 9.74 -13.60 1.99
C GLY A 257 11.08 -12.88 2.17
N VAL A 258 11.66 -12.32 1.11
CA VAL A 258 12.92 -11.54 1.20
C VAL A 258 12.78 -10.36 2.16
N VAL A 259 11.69 -9.59 2.06
CA VAL A 259 11.43 -8.46 2.96
C VAL A 259 11.34 -8.92 4.41
N LEU A 260 10.64 -10.03 4.68
CA LEU A 260 10.54 -10.60 6.02
C LEU A 260 11.90 -11.11 6.54
N VAL A 261 12.74 -11.70 5.70
CA VAL A 261 14.11 -12.10 6.08
C VAL A 261 14.90 -10.88 6.54
N ILE A 262 14.88 -9.79 5.77
CA ILE A 262 15.63 -8.57 6.11
C ILE A 262 15.11 -7.97 7.42
N LEU A 263 13.79 -7.81 7.56
CA LEU A 263 13.19 -7.23 8.77
C LEU A 263 13.42 -8.11 10.00
N GLY A 264 13.24 -9.43 9.88
CA GLY A 264 13.48 -10.38 10.96
C GLY A 264 14.94 -10.37 11.41
N LEU A 265 15.89 -10.36 10.47
CA LEU A 265 17.32 -10.28 10.79
C LEU A 265 17.68 -8.97 11.49
N VAL A 266 17.14 -7.84 11.05
CA VAL A 266 17.38 -6.55 11.71
C VAL A 266 16.87 -6.58 13.16
N ILE A 267 15.65 -7.09 13.39
CA ILE A 267 15.09 -7.23 14.74
C ILE A 267 15.98 -8.13 15.60
N SER A 268 16.34 -9.32 15.10
CA SER A 268 17.16 -10.28 15.84
C SER A 268 18.57 -9.75 16.16
N ILE A 269 19.22 -9.06 15.21
CA ILE A 269 20.55 -8.49 15.45
C ILE A 269 20.48 -7.40 16.53
N VAL A 270 19.48 -6.51 16.44
CA VAL A 270 19.34 -5.40 17.40
C VAL A 270 18.99 -5.92 18.79
N ILE A 271 18.01 -6.81 18.92
CA ILE A 271 17.59 -7.35 20.22
C ILE A 271 18.63 -8.29 20.80
N GLY A 272 19.26 -9.14 19.98
CA GLY A 272 20.41 -9.94 20.39
C GLY A 272 21.56 -9.08 20.93
N PHE A 273 21.88 -7.96 20.27
CA PHE A 273 22.88 -7.02 20.76
C PHE A 273 22.47 -6.38 22.10
N VAL A 274 21.21 -5.95 22.24
CA VAL A 274 20.68 -5.40 23.50
C VAL A 274 20.76 -6.42 24.63
N LEU A 275 20.37 -7.67 24.38
CA LEU A 275 20.46 -8.76 25.35
C LEU A 275 21.90 -9.00 25.80
N LEU A 276 22.85 -9.08 24.86
CA LEU A 276 24.28 -9.23 25.16
C LEU A 276 24.82 -8.06 25.98
N ALA A 277 24.40 -6.83 25.69
CA ALA A 277 24.81 -5.64 26.42
C ALA A 277 24.19 -5.55 27.82
N LEU A 278 22.98 -6.07 28.01
CA LEU A 278 22.30 -6.10 29.31
C LEU A 278 22.77 -7.26 30.20
N LEU A 279 23.23 -8.37 29.62
CA LEU A 279 23.59 -9.58 30.36
C LEU A 279 24.55 -9.33 31.55
N PRO A 280 25.64 -8.55 31.43
CA PRO A 280 26.51 -8.27 32.57
C PRO A 280 25.82 -7.48 33.68
N ARG A 281 24.91 -6.56 33.32
CA ARG A 281 24.14 -5.75 34.28
C ARG A 281 23.08 -6.58 35.02
N LEU A 282 22.58 -7.64 34.38
CA LEU A 282 21.61 -8.56 34.98
C LEU A 282 22.29 -9.54 35.95
N HIS A 283 23.54 -9.95 35.69
CA HIS A 283 24.32 -10.78 36.61
C HIS A 283 24.83 -10.02 37.84
N HIS A 284 25.00 -8.69 37.74
CA HIS A 284 25.51 -7.84 38.82
C HIS A 284 24.59 -6.63 39.05
N PRO A 285 23.43 -6.81 39.72
CA PRO A 285 22.41 -5.76 39.85
C PRO A 285 22.84 -4.55 40.69
N ARG A 286 23.95 -4.65 41.44
CA ARG A 286 24.49 -3.53 42.24
C ARG A 286 24.96 -2.39 41.35
N GLY A 287 24.16 -1.32 41.29
CA GLY A 287 24.48 -0.08 40.59
C GLY A 287 23.92 0.03 39.17
N SER A 288 23.10 -0.91 38.70
CA SER A 288 22.58 -0.94 37.32
C SER A 288 21.25 -0.20 37.11
N GLY A 289 20.69 0.44 38.14
CA GLY A 289 19.44 1.20 38.05
C GLY A 289 18.16 0.34 38.06
N PHE A 290 18.29 -0.99 38.00
CA PHE A 290 17.20 -1.91 38.35
C PHE A 290 17.04 -1.91 39.87
N SER A 291 15.81 -1.79 40.36
CA SER A 291 15.53 -1.81 41.80
C SER A 291 15.62 -3.25 42.30
N ASP A 292 16.85 -3.77 42.40
CA ASP A 292 17.41 -4.96 43.06
C ASP A 292 16.54 -6.23 43.20
N THR A 293 15.48 -6.35 42.41
CA THR A 293 14.55 -7.47 42.45
C THR A 293 14.83 -8.32 41.23
N GLY A 294 15.26 -9.57 41.45
CA GLY A 294 15.45 -10.54 40.36
C GLY A 294 14.23 -10.69 39.44
N ALA A 295 13.04 -10.29 39.92
CA ALA A 295 11.82 -10.16 39.14
C ALA A 295 11.95 -9.18 37.94
N GLN A 296 12.54 -7.99 38.11
CA GLN A 296 12.71 -7.03 37.00
C GLN A 296 13.70 -7.52 35.94
N ALA A 297 14.78 -8.18 36.38
CA ALA A 297 15.75 -8.79 35.48
C ALA A 297 15.12 -9.93 34.67
N THR A 298 14.36 -10.80 35.34
CA THR A 298 13.62 -11.89 34.70
C THR A 298 12.59 -11.33 33.71
N LEU A 299 11.87 -10.28 34.10
CA LEU A 299 10.92 -9.59 33.23
C LEU A 299 11.59 -9.07 31.94
N ALA A 300 12.70 -8.35 32.07
CA ALA A 300 13.43 -7.83 30.92
C ALA A 300 13.90 -8.96 29.98
N LEU A 301 14.42 -10.06 30.54
CA LEU A 301 14.84 -11.23 29.76
C LEU A 301 13.67 -11.91 29.04
N VAL A 302 12.52 -12.05 29.69
CA VAL A 302 11.32 -12.66 29.08
C VAL A 302 10.82 -11.80 27.92
N VAL A 303 10.69 -10.49 28.11
CA VAL A 303 10.22 -9.58 27.04
C VAL A 303 11.19 -9.58 25.87
N LEU A 304 12.48 -9.33 26.14
CA LEU A 304 13.49 -9.27 25.07
C LEU A 304 13.67 -10.63 24.38
N GLY A 305 13.66 -11.74 25.13
CA GLY A 305 13.73 -13.09 24.58
C GLY A 305 12.51 -13.44 23.70
N ALA A 306 11.32 -12.98 24.05
CA ALA A 306 10.12 -13.16 23.22
C ALA A 306 10.19 -12.32 21.94
N VAL A 307 10.69 -11.08 21.99
CA VAL A 307 10.93 -10.26 20.79
C VAL A 307 12.02 -10.88 19.90
N GLU A 308 13.09 -11.42 20.48
CA GLU A 308 14.12 -12.16 19.74
C GLU A 308 13.54 -13.39 19.03
N THR A 309 12.74 -14.17 19.76
CA THR A 309 12.04 -15.35 19.22
C THR A 309 11.12 -14.96 18.06
N PHE A 310 10.44 -13.82 18.15
CA PHE A 310 9.65 -13.27 17.06
C PHE A 310 10.53 -12.91 15.84
N GLY A 311 11.65 -12.22 16.04
CA GLY A 311 12.61 -11.88 14.97
C GLY A 311 13.14 -13.11 14.22
N VAL A 312 13.58 -14.13 14.97
CA VAL A 312 14.05 -15.41 14.40
C VAL A 312 12.94 -16.13 13.64
N THR A 313 11.74 -16.19 14.22
CA THR A 313 10.57 -16.82 13.59
C THR A 313 10.22 -16.14 12.26
N VAL A 314 10.18 -14.81 12.23
CA VAL A 314 9.92 -14.01 11.02
C VAL A 314 10.99 -14.27 9.97
N THR A 315 12.26 -14.36 10.37
CA THR A 315 13.38 -14.67 9.48
C THR A 315 13.23 -16.06 8.85
N CYS A 316 13.06 -17.10 9.66
CA CYS A 316 12.87 -18.48 9.19
C CYS A 316 11.65 -18.61 8.27
N TYR A 317 10.55 -17.93 8.60
CA TYR A 317 9.37 -17.90 7.75
C TYR A 317 9.62 -17.21 6.43
N GLY A 318 10.34 -16.09 6.44
CA GLY A 318 10.77 -15.39 5.23
C GLY A 318 11.59 -16.30 4.31
N VAL A 319 12.58 -17.02 4.85
CA VAL A 319 13.38 -18.01 4.09
C VAL A 319 12.47 -19.08 3.48
N TRP A 320 11.55 -19.64 4.26
CA TRP A 320 10.59 -20.63 3.76
C TRP A 320 9.71 -20.08 2.63
N GLN A 321 9.24 -18.82 2.72
CA GLN A 321 8.48 -18.17 1.64
C GLN A 321 9.32 -17.97 0.38
N VAL A 322 10.60 -17.61 0.51
CA VAL A 322 11.53 -17.47 -0.63
C VAL A 322 11.71 -18.81 -1.35
N VAL A 323 11.94 -19.89 -0.60
CA VAL A 323 12.18 -21.22 -1.18
C VAL A 323 10.90 -21.76 -1.84
N THR A 324 9.79 -21.75 -1.10
CA THR A 324 8.56 -22.44 -1.54
C THR A 324 7.63 -21.60 -2.40
N GLY A 325 7.70 -20.27 -2.30
CA GLY A 325 6.70 -19.37 -2.88
C GLY A 325 5.30 -19.51 -2.28
N ARG A 326 5.17 -20.11 -1.09
CA ARG A 326 3.89 -20.37 -0.41
C ARG A 326 3.77 -19.54 0.87
N ARG A 327 2.55 -19.42 1.40
CA ARG A 327 2.26 -18.90 2.75
C ARG A 327 1.74 -20.03 3.64
N SER A 328 2.07 -19.99 4.92
CA SER A 328 1.58 -20.93 5.92
C SER A 328 0.72 -20.20 6.94
N LYS A 329 -0.55 -20.59 7.09
CA LYS A 329 -1.46 -20.01 8.09
C LYS A 329 -0.99 -20.31 9.52
N TRP A 330 -0.41 -21.49 9.73
CA TRP A 330 0.11 -21.92 11.03
C TRP A 330 1.22 -21.02 11.56
N VAL A 331 2.15 -20.60 10.69
CA VAL A 331 3.23 -19.70 11.11
C VAL A 331 2.70 -18.31 11.45
N ILE A 332 1.69 -17.82 10.71
CA ILE A 332 1.03 -16.55 11.02
C ILE A 332 0.34 -16.63 12.39
N TYR A 333 -0.40 -17.70 12.67
CA TYR A 333 -1.04 -17.89 13.98
C TYR A 333 -0.03 -18.01 15.12
N PHE A 334 1.08 -18.70 14.90
CA PHE A 334 2.16 -18.79 15.88
C PHE A 334 2.77 -17.41 16.17
N ALA A 335 3.10 -16.62 15.13
CA ALA A 335 3.61 -15.26 15.31
C ALA A 335 2.61 -14.33 16.02
N LEU A 336 1.31 -14.45 15.71
CA LEU A 336 0.25 -13.72 16.40
C LEU A 336 0.15 -14.16 17.87
N GLY A 337 0.32 -15.45 18.16
CA GLY A 337 0.37 -16.00 19.52
C GLY A 337 1.48 -15.37 20.36
N ILE A 338 2.68 -15.16 19.80
CA ILE A 338 3.78 -14.46 20.50
C ILE A 338 3.38 -13.03 20.84
N VAL A 339 2.74 -12.31 19.91
CA VAL A 339 2.28 -10.93 20.14
C VAL A 339 1.20 -10.88 21.22
N ILE A 340 0.21 -11.78 21.17
CA ILE A 340 -0.85 -11.87 22.19
C ILE A 340 -0.25 -12.21 23.56
N PHE A 341 0.69 -13.16 23.61
CA PHE A 341 1.41 -13.50 24.83
C PHE A 341 2.11 -12.28 25.43
N LEU A 342 2.86 -11.52 24.62
CA LEU A 342 3.53 -10.30 25.06
C LEU A 342 2.55 -9.25 25.60
N LEU A 343 1.39 -9.07 24.94
CA LEU A 343 0.36 -8.13 25.40
C LEU A 343 -0.28 -8.55 26.72
N LEU A 344 -0.65 -9.83 26.86
CA LEU A 344 -1.23 -10.35 28.11
C LEU A 344 -0.24 -10.30 29.25
N PHE A 345 1.01 -10.65 28.98
CA PHE A 345 2.09 -10.57 29.96
C PHE A 345 2.32 -9.13 30.40
N ALA A 346 2.33 -8.16 29.46
CA ALA A 346 2.44 -6.74 29.78
C ALA A 346 1.26 -6.21 30.63
N LEU A 347 0.05 -6.74 30.44
CA LEU A 347 -1.13 -6.37 31.23
C LEU A 347 -1.18 -7.01 32.63
N SER A 348 -0.38 -8.06 32.85
CA SER A 348 -0.29 -8.76 34.15
C SER A 348 0.74 -8.15 35.11
N LEU A 349 1.54 -7.21 34.62
CA LEU A 349 2.53 -6.44 35.37
C LEU A 349 1.89 -5.14 35.86
#